data_AF-A0A4R4NB56-F1
#
_entry.id   AF-A0A4R4NB56-F1
#
_cell.length_a   1.000
_cell.length_b   1.000
_cell.length_c   1.000
_cell.angle_alpha   90.00
_cell.angle_beta   90.00
_cell.angle_gamma   90.00
#
_symmetry.space_group_name_H-M   'P 1'
#
loop_
_entity.id
_entity.type
_entity.pdbx_description
1 polymer ?
#
loop_
_entity_poly.entity_id
_entity_poly.type
_entity_poly.pdbx_seq_one_letter_code
_entity_poly.pdbx_strand_id
1 'polypeptide(L)' 'MRVLRDERDGLPVIEVWDGGEGRPVIRSQNHAAVSGRGLQLMVELVREWGVRPLNEGGKIVWAKLASD' A
#
# COMPACT_ATOMS: atom_id res chain seq x y z
N MET A 1 -2.95 10.86 4.77
CA MET A 1 -3.69 9.71 4.22
C MET A 1 -5.01 10.21 3.66
N ARG A 2 -5.49 9.64 2.55
CA ARG A 2 -6.84 9.87 2.03
C ARG A 2 -7.51 8.56 1.66
N VAL A 3 -8.84 8.59 1.60
CA VAL A 3 -9.67 7.50 1.07
C VAL A 3 -10.44 8.07 -0.13
N LEU A 4 -10.35 7.39 -1.25
CA LEU A 4 -11.02 7.72 -2.51
C LEU A 4 -11.94 6.57 -2.92
N ARG A 5 -12.89 6.84 -3.82
CA ARG A 5 -13.57 5.78 -4.56
C ARG A 5 -12.92 5.70 -5.95
N ASP A 6 -12.55 4.51 -6.38
CA ASP A 6 -12.10 4.29 -7.76
C ASP A 6 -13.29 4.48 -8.69
N GLU A 7 -13.16 5.37 -9.67
CA GLU A 7 -14.25 5.70 -10.60
C GLU A 7 -14.62 4.54 -11.52
N ARG A 8 -13.73 3.54 -11.68
CA ARG A 8 -13.94 2.40 -12.58
C ARG A 8 -14.81 1.31 -11.96
N ASP A 9 -14.64 1.04 -10.67
CA ASP A 9 -15.29 -0.09 -9.98
C ASP A 9 -15.96 0.30 -8.64
N GLY A 10 -15.88 1.58 -8.24
CA GLY A 10 -16.48 2.10 -7.01
C GLY A 10 -15.78 1.66 -5.72
N LEU A 11 -14.70 0.88 -5.80
CA LEU A 11 -14.03 0.31 -4.64
C LEU A 11 -13.20 1.37 -3.89
N PRO A 12 -13.11 1.28 -2.55
CA PRO A 12 -12.29 2.20 -1.77
C PRO A 12 -10.81 2.06 -2.11
N VAL A 13 -10.14 3.18 -2.33
CA VAL A 13 -8.68 3.27 -2.48
C VAL A 13 -8.12 4.12 -1.35
N ILE A 14 -7.25 3.54 -0.54
CA ILE A 14 -6.50 4.23 0.51
C ILE A 14 -5.18 4.70 -0.10
N GLU A 15 -4.85 5.98 0.03
CA GLU A 15 -3.56 6.52 -0.35
C GLU A 15 -2.83 7.15 0.84
N VAL A 16 -1.54 6.86 0.96
CA VAL A 16 -0.65 7.41 1.98
C VAL A 16 0.54 8.07 1.31
N TRP A 17 0.76 9.35 1.59
CA TRP A 17 1.97 10.08 1.21
C TRP A 17 3.09 9.77 2.18
N ASP A 18 4.27 9.56 1.62
CA ASP A 18 5.52 9.37 2.34
C ASP A 18 6.60 10.20 1.63
N GLY A 19 7.19 11.16 2.36
CA GLY A 19 8.23 12.05 1.83
C GLY A 19 9.61 11.39 1.67
N GLY A 20 9.78 10.13 2.07
CA GLY A 20 11.02 9.39 1.91
C GLY A 20 11.15 8.69 0.56
N GLU A 21 12.37 8.65 0.04
CA GLU A 21 12.73 8.01 -1.25
C GLU A 21 12.71 6.46 -1.20
N GLY A 22 12.76 5.87 -0.01
CA GLY A 22 12.76 4.41 0.15
C GLY A 22 11.48 3.77 -0.39
N ARG A 23 11.57 2.62 -1.07
CA ARG A 23 10.39 1.88 -1.54
C ARG A 23 9.93 0.85 -0.51
N PRO A 24 8.61 0.56 -0.40
CA PRO A 24 8.14 -0.58 0.39
C PRO A 24 8.73 -1.88 -0.18
N VAL A 25 9.31 -2.70 0.70
CA VAL A 25 9.91 -4.00 0.34
C VAL A 25 9.17 -5.10 1.08
N ILE A 26 8.57 -6.02 0.35
CA ILE A 26 8.04 -7.25 0.93
C ILE A 26 9.21 -8.04 1.50
N ARG A 27 9.17 -8.31 2.79
CA ARG A 27 10.18 -9.12 3.48
C ARG A 27 9.73 -10.57 3.52
N SER A 28 10.68 -11.50 3.42
CA SER A 28 10.42 -12.92 3.63
C SER A 28 9.84 -13.18 5.01
N GLN A 29 8.99 -14.20 5.11
CA GLN A 29 8.43 -14.61 6.40
C GLN A 29 9.54 -15.04 7.36
N ASN A 30 9.45 -14.55 8.59
CA ASN A 30 10.30 -14.98 9.69
C ASN A 30 9.46 -15.01 10.97
N HIS A 31 9.30 -16.20 11.55
CA HIS A 31 8.46 -16.42 12.72
C HIS A 31 9.02 -15.75 13.99
N ALA A 32 10.33 -15.53 14.05
CA ALA A 32 10.99 -14.83 15.15
C ALA A 32 11.04 -13.31 14.96
N ALA A 33 10.73 -12.79 13.77
CA ALA A 33 10.70 -11.35 13.55
C ALA A 33 9.53 -10.73 14.31
N VAL A 34 9.73 -9.56 14.92
CA VAL A 34 8.63 -8.80 15.57
C VAL A 34 8.03 -7.74 14.66
N SER A 35 8.63 -7.51 13.49
CA SER A 35 8.22 -6.49 12.51
C SER A 35 8.37 -7.00 11.07
N GLY A 36 7.98 -6.19 10.08
CA GLY A 36 8.21 -6.48 8.65
C GLY A 36 7.12 -7.28 7.94
N ARG A 37 6.07 -7.72 8.65
CA ARG A 37 4.94 -8.47 8.07
C ARG A 37 3.87 -7.60 7.40
N GLY A 38 3.89 -6.29 7.63
CA GLY A 38 2.79 -5.40 7.21
C GLY A 38 2.46 -5.48 5.72
N LEU A 39 3.46 -5.48 4.85
CA LEU A 39 3.24 -5.59 3.40
C LEU A 39 2.75 -6.97 2.97
N GLN A 40 3.20 -8.05 3.63
CA GLN A 40 2.67 -9.39 3.36
C GLN A 40 1.20 -9.49 3.73
N LEU A 41 0.83 -9.02 4.93
CA LEU A 41 -0.58 -8.99 5.34
C LEU A 41 -1.42 -8.15 4.38
N MET A 42 -0.87 -7.02 3.92
CA MET A 42 -1.57 -6.16 2.99
C MET A 42 -1.82 -6.85 1.63
N VAL A 43 -0.83 -7.58 1.08
CA VAL A 43 -1.02 -8.36 -0.16
C VAL A 43 -2.18 -9.35 -0.07
N GLU A 44 -2.41 -9.95 1.09
CA GLU A 44 -3.50 -10.90 1.29
C GLU A 44 -4.88 -10.23 1.49
N LEU A 45 -4.91 -8.98 1.94
CA LEU A 45 -6.14 -8.28 2.35
C LEU A 45 -6.75 -7.39 1.27
N VAL A 46 -5.96 -6.96 0.29
CA VAL A 46 -6.37 -5.93 -0.68
C VAL A 46 -6.40 -6.51 -2.09
N ARG A 47 -7.31 -5.99 -2.92
CA ARG A 47 -7.46 -6.44 -4.31
C ARG A 47 -6.26 -6.07 -5.18
N GLU A 48 -5.71 -4.89 -4.93
CA GLU A 48 -4.58 -4.34 -5.67
C GLU A 48 -3.86 -3.31 -4.79
N TRP A 49 -2.56 -3.16 -4.98
CA TRP A 49 -1.79 -2.11 -4.33
C TRP A 49 -0.60 -1.71 -5.19
N GLY A 50 -0.01 -0.57 -4.88
CA GLY A 50 1.17 -0.11 -5.59
C GLY A 50 1.83 1.11 -4.99
N VAL A 51 2.83 1.59 -5.71
CA VAL A 51 3.61 2.78 -5.35
C VAL A 51 3.65 3.71 -6.54
N ARG A 52 3.26 4.97 -6.31
CA ARG A 52 3.38 6.05 -7.28
C ARG A 52 4.42 7.06 -6.81
N PRO A 53 5.60 7.13 -7.44
CA PRO A 53 6.57 8.18 -7.18
C PRO A 53 5.97 9.58 -7.43
N LEU A 54 6.45 10.59 -6.71
CA LEU A 54 6.08 11.98 -6.92
C LEU A 54 7.25 12.73 -7.57
N ASN A 55 6.95 13.64 -8.49
CA ASN A 55 7.97 14.39 -9.24
C ASN A 55 8.84 15.28 -8.31
N GLU A 56 8.30 15.71 -7.18
CA GLU A 56 8.96 16.59 -6.20
C GLU A 56 9.70 15.79 -5.11
N GLY A 57 9.77 14.47 -5.23
CA GLY A 57 10.34 13.57 -4.22
C GLY A 57 9.28 12.87 -3.38
N GLY A 58 9.67 11.74 -2.78
CA GLY A 58 8.78 10.85 -2.06
C GLY A 58 7.83 10.06 -2.97
N LYS A 59 6.77 9.53 -2.35
CA LYS A 59 5.86 8.57 -2.99
C LYS A 59 4.48 8.58 -2.37
N ILE A 60 3.53 8.04 -3.11
CA ILE A 60 2.24 7.58 -2.58
C ILE A 60 2.23 6.06 -2.62
N VAL A 61 1.98 5.43 -1.47
CA VAL A 61 1.58 4.02 -1.41
C VAL A 61 0.06 3.99 -1.43
N TRP A 62 -0.52 3.16 -2.30
CA TRP A 62 -1.97 3.03 -2.44
C TRP A 62 -2.41 1.58 -2.35
N ALA A 63 -3.61 1.36 -1.84
CA ALA A 63 -4.23 0.04 -1.74
C ALA A 63 -5.73 0.12 -2.05
N LYS A 64 -6.21 -0.73 -2.95
CA LYS A 64 -7.61 -0.90 -3.31
C LYS A 64 -8.21 -2.04 -2.50
N LEU A 65 -9.22 -1.74 -1.69
CA LEU A 65 -9.88 -2.74 -0.85
C LEU A 65 -10.73 -3.69 -1.70
N ALA A 66 -10.87 -4.93 -1.24
CA ALA A 66 -11.89 -5.83 -1.75
C ALA A 66 -13.27 -5.36 -1.28
N SER A 67 -14.28 -5.52 -2.13
CA SER A 67 -15.68 -5.57 -1.70
C SER A 67 -15.92 -6.97 -1.18
N ASP A 68 -16.19 -7.12 0.12
CA ASP A 68 -16.62 -8.39 0.73
C ASP A 68 -17.70 -9.11 -0.10
#